data_AF-H3G7D4-F1
#
_entry.id   AF-H3G7D4-F1
#
_cell.length_a   1.000
_cell.length_b   1.000
_cell.length_c   1.000
_cell.angle_alpha   90.00
_cell.angle_beta   90.00
_cell.angle_gamma   90.00
#
_symmetry.space_group_name_H-M   'P 1'
#
loop_
_entity.id
_entity.type
_entity.pdbx_description
1 polymer ?
#
loop_
_entity_poly.entity_id
_entity_poly.type
_entity_poly.pdbx_seq_one_letter_code
_entity_poly.pdbx_strand_id
1 'polypeptide(L)' 'MTINKAQGQTVQYLGLYLATPCFSHGQLYVAMSRVTSRSRFKALVEYPEREEEDGVYTANIVYRQL' A
#
# COMPACT_ATOMS: atom_id res chain seq x y z
N MET A 1 1.86 11.41 -5.60
CA MET A 1 1.93 11.85 -4.19
C MET A 1 2.50 10.70 -3.37
N THR A 2 3.42 10.94 -2.44
CA THR A 2 3.93 9.86 -1.56
C THR A 2 2.96 9.62 -0.40
N ILE A 3 2.94 8.40 0.15
CA ILE A 3 2.03 8.00 1.25
C ILE A 3 2.10 8.99 2.42
N ASN A 4 3.32 9.39 2.80
CA ASN A 4 3.55 10.34 3.90
C ASN A 4 2.98 11.74 3.62
N LYS A 5 2.92 12.16 2.35
CA LYS A 5 2.35 13.46 1.96
C LYS A 5 0.82 13.43 1.87
N ALA A 6 0.22 12.26 1.71
CA ALA A 6 -1.23 12.06 1.69
C ALA A 6 -1.85 11.94 3.10
N GLN A 7 -1.03 11.99 4.16
CA GLN A 7 -1.52 11.87 5.53
C GLN A 7 -2.46 13.03 5.89
N GLY A 8 -3.68 12.72 6.31
CA GLY A 8 -4.70 13.71 6.69
C GLY A 8 -5.61 14.18 5.56
N GLN A 9 -5.45 13.66 4.34
CA GLN A 9 -6.32 13.95 3.20
C GLN A 9 -7.21 12.75 2.88
N THR A 10 -8.47 13.02 2.50
CA THR A 10 -9.38 12.01 1.96
C THR A 10 -9.21 11.97 0.44
N VAL A 11 -8.96 10.78 -0.12
CA VAL A 11 -8.72 10.62 -1.55
C VAL A 11 -9.87 9.80 -2.15
N GLN A 12 -10.53 10.32 -3.20
CA GLN A 12 -11.64 9.60 -3.82
C GLN A 12 -11.19 8.36 -4.60
N TYR A 13 -10.03 8.40 -5.25
CA TYR A 13 -9.44 7.30 -6.00
C TYR A 13 -7.96 7.18 -5.65
N LEU A 14 -7.50 5.98 -5.30
CA LEU A 14 -6.12 5.75 -4.89
C LEU A 14 -5.49 4.67 -5.77
N GLY A 15 -4.40 5.06 -6.44
CA GLY A 15 -3.45 4.14 -7.05
C GLY A 15 -2.24 3.99 -6.15
N LEU A 16 -1.97 2.78 -5.67
CA LEU A 16 -0.76 2.45 -4.93
C LEU A 16 0.22 1.73 -5.85
N TYR A 17 1.42 2.28 -6.00
CA TYR A 17 2.49 1.64 -6.76
C TYR A 17 3.62 1.26 -5.82
N LEU A 18 3.93 -0.04 -5.79
CA LEU A 18 4.95 -0.64 -4.96
C LEU A 18 6.07 -1.19 -5.85
N ALA A 19 7.06 -0.35 -6.12
CA ALA A 19 8.31 -0.75 -6.79
C ALA A 19 9.23 -1.56 -5.85
N THR A 20 9.02 -1.48 -4.55
CA THR A 20 9.73 -2.23 -3.50
C THR A 20 8.75 -2.59 -2.39
N PRO A 21 8.99 -3.65 -1.59
CA PRO A 21 8.16 -3.97 -0.43
C PRO A 21 7.98 -2.76 0.49
N CYS A 22 6.80 -2.64 1.09
CA CYS A 22 6.48 -1.49 1.94
C CYS A 22 7.38 -1.53 3.19
N PHE A 23 8.26 -0.53 3.32
CA PHE A 23 9.37 -0.54 4.27
C PHE A 23 8.99 -0.26 5.73
N SER A 24 7.80 0.28 6.03
CA SER A 24 7.46 0.63 7.41
C SER A 24 6.04 0.28 7.81
N HIS A 25 5.93 -0.20 9.06
CA HIS A 25 4.68 -0.54 9.72
C HIS A 25 3.69 0.62 9.63
N GLY A 26 2.53 0.34 9.05
CA GLY A 26 1.46 1.31 8.96
C GLY A 26 1.43 2.12 7.66
N GLN A 27 2.42 2.08 6.77
CA GLN A 27 2.31 2.82 5.49
C GLN A 27 1.24 2.24 4.58
N LEU A 28 1.22 0.92 4.41
CA LEU A 28 0.19 0.23 3.64
C LEU A 28 -1.19 0.42 4.27
N TYR A 29 -1.25 0.31 5.60
CA TYR A 29 -2.47 0.53 6.38
C TYR A 29 -2.99 1.98 6.23
N VAL A 30 -2.10 2.97 6.34
CA VAL A 30 -2.45 4.39 6.18
C VAL A 30 -2.98 4.62 4.78
N ALA A 31 -2.31 4.12 3.74
CA ALA A 31 -2.77 4.24 2.36
C ALA A 31 -4.17 3.64 2.17
N MET A 32 -4.40 2.40 2.62
CA MET A 32 -5.70 1.74 2.52
C MET A 32 -6.80 2.46 3.33
N SER A 33 -6.47 3.00 4.51
CA SER A 33 -7.42 3.72 5.36
C SER A 33 -7.95 5.03 4.75
N ARG A 34 -7.30 5.56 3.70
CA ARG A 34 -7.73 6.80 3.04
C ARG A 34 -8.78 6.59 1.95
N VAL A 35 -9.07 5.35 1.57
CA VAL A 35 -10.05 5.03 0.53
C VAL A 35 -11.35 4.59 1.18
N THR A 36 -12.47 5.17 0.73
CA THR A 36 -13.79 4.88 1.29
C THR A 36 -14.45 3.63 0.69
N SER A 37 -13.93 3.10 -0.41
CA SER A 37 -14.46 1.92 -1.09
C SER A 37 -13.37 1.14 -1.84
N ARG A 38 -13.41 -0.19 -1.76
CA ARG A 38 -12.45 -1.09 -2.43
C ARG A 38 -12.42 -0.89 -3.95
N SER A 39 -13.55 -0.56 -4.58
CA SER A 39 -13.62 -0.34 -6.03
C SER A 39 -12.82 0.88 -6.51
N ARG A 40 -12.48 1.79 -5.59
CA ARG A 40 -11.72 3.01 -5.88
C ARG A 40 -10.24 2.89 -5.51
N PHE A 41 -9.81 1.71 -5.08
CA PHE A 41 -8.43 1.38 -4.79
C PHE A 41 -7.87 0.46 -5.89
N LYS A 42 -6.71 0.81 -6.43
CA LYS A 42 -5.93 -0.05 -7.31
C LYS A 42 -4.51 -0.11 -6.78
N ALA A 43 -3.90 -1.29 -6.81
CA ALA A 43 -2.51 -1.48 -6.45
C ALA A 43 -1.76 -2.14 -7.61
N LEU A 44 -0.53 -1.70 -7.84
CA LEU A 44 0.43 -2.32 -8.72
C LEU A 44 1.66 -2.68 -7.88
N VAL A 45 2.00 -3.97 -7.84
CA VAL A 45 3.21 -4.49 -7.20
C VAL A 45 4.14 -4.91 -8.32
N GLU A 46 5.28 -4.24 -8.46
CA GLU A 46 6.17 -4.46 -9.60
C GLU A 46 7.02 -5.71 -9.44
N TYR A 47 7.44 -6.00 -8.21
CA TYR A 47 8.22 -7.19 -7.85
C TYR A 47 7.54 -7.90 -6.68
N PRO A 48 6.46 -8.65 -6.94
CA PRO A 48 5.77 -9.38 -5.89
C PRO A 48 6.62 -10.53 -5.37
N GLU A 49 6.46 -10.86 -4.09
CA GLU A 49 7.11 -12.05 -3.51
C GLU A 49 6.44 -13.33 -3.97
N ARG A 50 5.13 -13.26 -4.21
CA ARG A 50 4.33 -14.37 -4.71
C ARG A 50 3.18 -13.85 -5.55
N GLU A 51 2.89 -14.56 -6.63
CA GLU A 51 1.76 -14.30 -7.50
C GLU A 51 1.08 -15.64 -7.76
N GLU A 52 -0.19 -15.72 -7.39
CA GLU A 52 -1.04 -16.90 -7.45
C GLU A 52 -2.37 -16.54 -8.12
N GLU A 53 -3.18 -17.55 -8.42
CA GLU A 53 -4.48 -17.36 -9.08
C GLU A 53 -5.46 -16.50 -8.25
N ASP A 54 -5.28 -16.47 -6.93
CA ASP A 54 -6.09 -15.71 -5.98
C ASP A 54 -5.52 -14.32 -5.63
N GLY A 55 -4.30 -13.98 -6.05
CA GLY A 55 -3.77 -12.63 -5.88
C GLY A 55 -2.25 -12.47 -5.92
N VAL A 56 -1.84 -11.24 -5.57
CA VAL A 56 -0.45 -10.77 -5.57
C VAL A 56 -0.05 -10.42 -4.13
N TYR A 57 1.10 -10.92 -3.71
CA TYR A 57 1.59 -10.82 -2.33
C TYR A 57 2.91 -10.06 -2.24
N THR A 58 3.05 -9.26 -1.19
CA THR A 58 4.27 -8.51 -0.86
C THR A 58 4.50 -8.55 0.65
N ALA A 59 5.75 -8.59 1.10
CA ALA A 59 6.05 -8.48 2.51
C ALA A 59 5.62 -7.13 3.08
N ASN A 60 5.10 -7.19 4.31
CA ASN A 60 4.92 -6.05 5.17
C ASN A 60 6.09 -6.00 6.15
N ILE A 61 7.11 -5.20 5.84
CA ILE A 61 8.34 -5.16 6.63
C ILE A 61 8.14 -4.23 7.84
N VAL A 62 8.32 -4.79 9.03
CA VAL A 62 8.18 -4.08 10.32
C VAL A 62 9.55 -3.98 10.99
N TYR A 63 10.15 -2.79 10.95
CA TYR A 63 11.34 -2.50 11.76
C TYR A 63 10.90 -2.16 13.19
N ARG A 64 11.50 -2.82 14.19
CA ARG A 64 11.41 -2.35 15.58
C ARG A 64 12.22 -1.06 15.68
N GLN A 65 11.63 0.00 16.25
CA GLN A 65 12.42 1.13 16.70
C GLN A 65 13.37 0.63 17.81
N LEU A 66 14.67 0.82 17.57
CA LEU A 66 15.72 0.63 18.57
C LEU A 66 15.59 1.68 19.68
#